data_AF-A0A7K0W3W9-F1
#
_entry.id   AF-A0A7K0W3W9-F1
#
_cell.length_a   1.000
_cell.length_b   1.000
_cell.length_c   1.000
_cell.angle_alpha   90.00
_cell.angle_beta   90.00
_cell.angle_gamma   90.00
#
_symmetry.space_group_name_H-M   'P 1'
#
loop_
_entity.id
_entity.type
_entity.pdbx_description
1 polymer ?
#
loop_
_entity_poly.entity_id
_entity_poly.type
_entity_poly.pdbx_seq_one_letter_code
_entity_poly.pdbx_strand_id
1 'polypeptide(L)'
;MLVAKILHLERQSLMTAPKPSPSTTQATEGPVTSVLLTVIALALVIVCGWASQWQYHRGVDRHERNYLIASHVSLAPIKINQIGQNYKEVEWRQLSTTGEFDPSHQILLRNRYSEGKYGFDLLTLFHDQSGKSYWIDRGWIAPGATATDPPQLPRTSVTTVSIVGRLRLENSLPQGSFFAVSNEGSKKLISKWNAQSNTTVKTEKYYLDLISVSDATMNP
;
A
#
# COMPACT_ATOMS: atom_id res chain seq x y z
N MET A 1 -32.39 -13.24 86.02
CA MET A 1 -32.76 -11.81 86.22
C MET A 1 -31.68 -10.82 85.73
N LEU A 2 -30.41 -11.22 85.58
CA LEU A 2 -29.33 -10.34 85.08
C LEU A 2 -29.35 -10.13 83.55
N VAL A 3 -29.68 -11.18 82.78
CA VAL A 3 -29.63 -11.15 81.30
C VAL A 3 -30.68 -10.21 80.69
N ALA A 4 -31.87 -10.10 81.29
CA ALA A 4 -32.92 -9.18 80.84
C ALA A 4 -32.58 -7.70 81.09
N LYS A 5 -31.73 -7.41 82.08
CA LYS A 5 -31.30 -6.04 82.41
C LYS A 5 -30.18 -5.56 81.48
N ILE A 6 -29.32 -6.47 81.02
CA ILE A 6 -28.24 -6.18 80.06
C ILE A 6 -28.82 -5.90 78.66
N LEU A 7 -29.78 -6.69 78.19
CA LEU A 7 -30.48 -6.47 76.92
C LEU A 7 -31.30 -5.17 76.89
N HIS A 8 -31.80 -4.70 78.04
CA HIS A 8 -32.54 -3.44 78.11
C HIS A 8 -31.62 -2.20 78.11
N LEU A 9 -30.42 -2.31 78.67
CA LEU A 9 -29.42 -1.25 78.67
C LEU A 9 -28.74 -1.09 77.30
N GLU A 10 -28.49 -2.19 76.59
CA GLU A 10 -27.90 -2.16 75.24
C GLU A 10 -28.85 -1.55 74.20
N ARG A 11 -30.16 -1.78 74.35
CA ARG A 11 -31.19 -1.17 73.48
C ARG A 11 -31.35 0.34 73.71
N GLN A 12 -31.07 0.85 74.91
CA GLN A 12 -31.10 2.29 75.19
C GLN A 12 -29.86 3.02 74.68
N SER A 13 -28.70 2.35 74.62
CA SER A 13 -27.47 2.94 74.05
C SER A 13 -27.49 3.08 72.52
N LEU A 14 -28.31 2.29 71.83
CA LEU A 14 -28.42 2.33 70.36
C LEU A 14 -29.40 3.39 69.83
N MET A 15 -30.23 4.01 70.70
CA MET A 15 -31.19 5.05 70.28
C MET A 15 -30.61 6.48 70.27
N THR A 16 -29.32 6.63 70.60
CA THR A 16 -28.63 7.92 70.66
C THR A 16 -27.49 8.05 69.65
N ALA A 17 -27.42 7.15 68.66
CA ALA A 17 -26.51 7.34 67.53
C ALA A 17 -27.10 8.38 66.57
N PRO A 18 -26.41 9.50 66.27
CA PRO A 18 -26.87 10.43 65.26
C PRO A 18 -26.97 9.70 63.90
N LYS A 19 -28.14 9.80 63.26
CA LYS A 19 -28.37 9.30 61.90
C LYS A 19 -27.25 9.86 60.99
N PRO A 20 -26.52 9.03 60.22
CA PRO A 20 -25.56 9.59 59.26
C PRO A 20 -26.35 10.45 58.28
N SER A 21 -26.08 11.75 58.29
CA SER A 21 -26.59 12.70 57.31
C SER A 21 -26.29 12.16 55.91
N PRO A 22 -27.18 12.31 54.92
CA PRO A 22 -26.81 12.01 53.55
C PRO A 22 -25.62 12.93 53.22
N SER A 23 -24.44 12.35 53.03
CA SER A 23 -23.35 13.05 52.37
C SER A 23 -23.78 13.21 50.92
N THR A 24 -24.63 14.21 50.66
CA THR A 24 -24.73 14.78 49.34
C THR A 24 -23.34 15.34 49.09
N THR A 25 -22.54 14.60 48.32
CA THR A 25 -21.46 15.19 47.54
C THR A 25 -22.14 16.20 46.64
N GLN A 26 -22.36 17.41 47.17
CA GLN A 26 -22.66 18.58 46.38
C GLN A 26 -21.36 18.80 45.61
N ALA A 27 -21.28 18.19 44.42
CA ALA A 27 -20.36 18.66 43.40
C ALA A 27 -20.59 20.18 43.35
N THR A 28 -19.57 20.95 43.65
CA THR A 28 -19.63 22.40 43.64
C THR A 28 -19.91 22.86 42.21
N GLU A 29 -21.19 22.90 41.84
CA GLU A 29 -21.71 23.50 40.62
C GLU A 29 -21.75 25.02 40.84
N GLY A 30 -20.57 25.64 40.87
CA GLY A 30 -20.45 27.08 40.74
C GLY A 30 -20.71 27.49 39.28
N PRO A 31 -21.15 28.72 39.00
CA PRO A 31 -21.30 29.21 37.63
C PRO A 31 -20.00 29.12 36.80
N VAL A 32 -18.86 29.06 37.48
CA VAL A 32 -17.53 28.87 36.88
C VAL A 32 -17.32 27.47 36.27
N THR A 33 -17.87 26.40 36.86
CA THR A 33 -17.74 25.04 36.31
C THR A 33 -18.64 24.83 35.10
N SER A 34 -19.85 25.40 35.09
CA SER A 34 -20.73 25.37 33.92
C SER A 34 -20.18 26.18 32.74
N VAL A 35 -19.58 27.35 33.00
CA VAL A 35 -18.93 28.17 31.96
C VAL A 35 -17.72 27.44 31.38
N LEU A 36 -16.88 26.83 32.22
CA LEU A 36 -15.73 26.05 31.77
C LEU A 36 -16.15 24.86 30.88
N LEU A 37 -17.17 24.10 31.29
CA LEU A 37 -17.70 22.99 30.49
C LEU A 37 -18.24 23.47 29.14
N THR A 38 -18.91 24.63 29.11
CA THR A 38 -19.42 25.23 27.87
C THR A 38 -18.29 25.64 26.93
N VAL A 39 -17.22 26.25 27.46
CA VAL A 39 -16.03 26.60 26.66
C VAL A 39 -15.34 25.36 26.09
N ILE A 40 -15.20 24.30 26.90
CA ILE A 40 -14.66 23.02 26.44
C ILE A 40 -15.53 22.41 25.35
N ALA A 41 -16.86 22.42 25.51
CA ALA A 41 -17.79 21.92 24.51
C ALA A 41 -17.67 22.69 23.18
N LEU A 42 -17.59 24.03 23.23
CA LEU A 42 -17.37 24.86 22.04
C LEU A 42 -16.02 24.58 21.37
N ALA A 43 -14.96 24.42 22.15
CA ALA A 43 -13.64 24.05 21.63
C ALA A 43 -13.68 22.68 20.93
N LEU A 44 -14.36 21.69 21.51
CA LEU A 44 -14.55 20.37 20.90
C LEU A 44 -15.32 20.47 19.58
N VAL A 45 -16.38 21.27 19.51
CA VAL A 45 -17.13 21.49 18.26
C VAL A 45 -16.22 22.05 17.15
N ILE A 46 -15.38 23.03 17.47
CA ILE A 46 -14.43 23.61 16.51
C ILE A 46 -13.41 22.56 16.04
N VAL A 47 -12.83 21.79 16.96
CA VAL A 47 -11.87 20.72 16.63
C VAL A 47 -12.52 19.64 15.78
N CYS A 48 -13.74 19.22 16.10
CA CYS A 48 -14.49 18.26 15.31
C CYS A 48 -14.79 18.79 13.90
N GLY A 49 -15.15 20.07 13.76
CA GLY A 49 -15.34 20.69 12.45
C GLY A 49 -14.06 20.69 11.60
N TRP A 50 -12.93 21.04 12.22
CA TRP A 50 -11.63 21.02 11.54
C TRP A 50 -11.21 19.59 11.14
N ALA A 51 -11.40 18.62 12.04
CA ALA A 51 -11.13 17.21 11.78
C ALA A 51 -12.03 16.63 10.67
N SER A 52 -13.31 17.02 10.64
CA SER A 52 -14.26 16.65 9.57
C SER A 52 -13.77 17.15 8.22
N GLN A 53 -13.32 18.40 8.14
CA GLN A 53 -12.82 18.97 6.89
C GLN A 53 -11.52 18.28 6.42
N TRP A 54 -10.65 17.93 7.35
CA TRP A 54 -9.44 17.15 7.04
C TRP A 54 -9.78 15.75 6.53
N GLN A 55 -10.75 15.05 7.14
CA GLN A 55 -11.22 13.76 6.65
C GLN A 55 -11.82 13.89 5.25
N TYR A 56 -12.62 14.93 5.02
CA TYR A 56 -13.21 15.22 3.71
C TYR A 56 -12.15 15.45 2.64
N HIS A 57 -11.20 16.37 2.86
CA HIS A 57 -10.12 16.63 1.91
C HIS A 57 -9.30 15.36 1.60
N ARG A 58 -8.95 14.57 2.62
CA ARG A 58 -8.29 13.27 2.40
C ARG A 58 -9.15 12.29 1.60
N GLY A 59 -10.47 12.38 1.70
CA GLY A 59 -11.40 11.61 0.87
C GLY A 59 -11.38 12.08 -0.58
N VAL A 60 -11.50 13.39 -0.80
CA VAL A 60 -11.46 14.02 -2.13
C VAL A 60 -10.15 13.71 -2.86
N ASP A 61 -9.00 13.84 -2.20
CA ASP A 61 -7.68 13.53 -2.79
C ASP A 61 -7.58 12.05 -3.25
N ARG A 62 -8.25 11.14 -2.55
CA ARG A 62 -8.32 9.73 -2.97
C ARG A 62 -9.27 9.57 -4.15
N HIS A 63 -10.40 10.25 -4.13
CA HIS A 63 -11.39 10.18 -5.20
C HIS A 63 -10.86 10.75 -6.51
N GLU A 64 -10.17 11.89 -6.49
CA GLU A 64 -9.59 12.51 -7.70
C GLU A 64 -8.55 11.60 -8.34
N ARG A 65 -7.65 11.01 -7.53
CA ARG A 65 -6.67 10.03 -8.02
C ARG A 65 -7.33 8.79 -8.61
N ASN A 66 -8.34 8.24 -7.94
CA ASN A 66 -9.07 7.08 -8.44
C ASN A 66 -9.82 7.40 -9.74
N TYR A 67 -10.37 8.60 -9.88
CA TYR A 67 -11.04 9.05 -11.09
C TYR A 67 -10.07 9.15 -12.28
N LEU A 68 -8.87 9.70 -12.08
CA LEU A 68 -7.83 9.72 -13.11
C LEU A 68 -7.42 8.30 -13.54
N ILE A 69 -7.20 7.40 -12.57
CA ILE A 69 -6.89 6.00 -12.86
C ILE A 69 -8.02 5.33 -13.64
N ALA A 70 -9.27 5.47 -13.19
CA ALA A 70 -10.43 4.86 -13.83
C ALA A 70 -10.64 5.37 -15.26
N SER A 71 -10.51 6.67 -15.47
CA SER A 71 -10.63 7.26 -16.80
C SER A 71 -9.53 6.77 -17.72
N HIS A 72 -8.28 6.65 -17.26
CA HIS A 72 -7.16 6.17 -18.08
C HIS A 72 -7.20 4.68 -18.38
N VAL A 73 -7.64 3.85 -17.45
CA VAL A 73 -7.71 2.39 -17.60
C VAL A 73 -8.74 1.98 -18.66
N SER A 74 -9.80 2.78 -18.83
CA SER A 74 -10.87 2.54 -19.81
C SER A 74 -10.54 2.97 -21.25
N LEU A 75 -9.46 3.72 -21.45
CA LEU A 75 -9.09 4.24 -22.77
C LEU A 75 -8.43 3.15 -23.63
N ALA A 76 -8.66 3.23 -24.94
CA ALA A 76 -8.02 2.33 -25.90
C ALA A 76 -6.49 2.43 -25.82
N PRO A 77 -5.76 1.30 -25.99
CA PRO A 77 -4.30 1.31 -26.02
C PRO A 77 -3.75 2.26 -27.09
N ILE A 78 -2.74 3.04 -26.73
CA ILE A 78 -1.99 3.89 -27.67
C ILE A 78 -0.63 3.27 -27.96
N LYS A 79 -0.04 3.53 -29.13
CA LYS A 79 1.30 3.01 -29.43
C LYS A 79 2.33 3.75 -28.59
N ILE A 80 3.33 3.03 -28.07
CA ILE A 80 4.37 3.63 -27.23
C ILE A 80 5.17 4.73 -27.95
N ASN A 81 5.30 4.64 -29.27
CA ASN A 81 5.99 5.65 -30.09
C ASN A 81 5.19 6.95 -30.27
N GLN A 82 3.91 6.98 -29.89
CA GLN A 82 3.07 8.16 -29.96
C GLN A 82 3.10 9.00 -28.67
N ILE A 83 3.71 8.49 -27.60
CA ILE A 83 3.80 9.23 -26.35
C ILE A 83 4.95 10.23 -26.42
N GLY A 84 4.69 11.46 -25.97
CA GLY A 84 5.72 12.49 -25.82
C GLY A 84 6.61 12.25 -24.61
N GLN A 85 7.43 13.25 -24.26
CA GLN A 85 8.32 13.20 -23.09
C GLN A 85 7.58 13.36 -21.75
N ASN A 86 6.29 13.74 -21.77
CA ASN A 86 5.50 13.92 -20.56
C ASN A 86 4.80 12.63 -20.13
N TYR A 87 5.57 11.70 -19.56
CA TYR A 87 5.06 10.38 -19.13
C TYR A 87 4.02 10.43 -18.01
N LYS A 88 3.94 11.55 -17.26
CA LYS A 88 2.99 11.70 -16.15
C LYS A 88 1.54 11.77 -16.64
N GLU A 89 1.30 12.35 -17.80
CA GLU A 89 -0.05 12.46 -18.38
C GLU A 89 -0.59 11.12 -18.88
N VAL A 90 0.29 10.16 -19.16
CA VAL A 90 -0.05 8.83 -19.65
C VAL A 90 0.12 7.76 -18.58
N GLU A 91 0.36 8.14 -17.32
CA GLU A 91 0.37 7.19 -16.21
C GLU A 91 -0.98 6.47 -16.14
N TRP A 92 -0.97 5.16 -15.92
CA TRP A 92 -2.14 4.27 -15.90
C TRP A 92 -2.82 4.02 -17.25
N ARG A 93 -2.35 4.61 -18.36
CA ARG A 93 -2.83 4.25 -19.70
C ARG A 93 -2.22 2.94 -20.19
N GLN A 94 -2.99 2.25 -21.03
CA GLN A 94 -2.52 1.07 -21.75
C GLN A 94 -1.69 1.52 -22.96
N LEU A 95 -0.51 0.93 -23.10
CA LEU A 95 0.40 1.16 -24.22
C LEU A 95 0.64 -0.15 -24.95
N SER A 96 0.66 -0.09 -26.28
CA SER A 96 1.03 -1.22 -27.14
C SER A 96 2.41 -1.01 -27.76
N THR A 97 3.25 -2.03 -27.74
CA THR A 97 4.53 -2.05 -28.45
C THR A 97 4.84 -3.44 -29.00
N THR A 98 5.82 -3.51 -29.91
CA THR A 98 6.28 -4.75 -30.54
C THR A 98 7.80 -4.80 -30.46
N GLY A 99 8.34 -5.96 -30.16
CA GLY A 99 9.76 -6.11 -29.83
C GLY A 99 10.08 -7.46 -29.23
N GLU A 100 11.24 -7.57 -28.58
CA GLU A 100 11.77 -8.83 -28.08
C GLU A 100 12.09 -8.72 -26.58
N PHE A 101 11.80 -9.78 -25.84
CA PHE A 101 12.25 -9.89 -24.46
C PHE A 101 13.71 -10.34 -24.42
N ASP A 102 14.49 -9.73 -23.54
CA ASP A 102 15.86 -10.14 -23.27
C ASP A 102 15.92 -11.03 -22.02
N PRO A 103 16.01 -12.37 -22.17
CA PRO A 103 16.09 -13.28 -21.05
C PRO A 103 17.39 -13.15 -20.25
N SER A 104 18.42 -12.49 -20.79
CA SER A 104 19.68 -12.28 -20.07
C SER A 104 19.58 -11.22 -18.97
N HIS A 105 18.59 -10.33 -19.06
CA HIS A 105 18.32 -9.25 -18.10
C HIS A 105 16.95 -9.42 -17.44
N GLN A 106 16.92 -10.22 -16.37
CA GLN A 106 15.72 -10.46 -15.55
C GLN A 106 15.96 -10.09 -14.09
N ILE A 107 14.93 -9.52 -13.46
CA ILE A 107 14.94 -9.08 -12.07
C ILE A 107 13.70 -9.65 -11.37
N LEU A 108 13.90 -10.20 -10.17
CA LEU A 108 12.84 -10.66 -9.28
C LEU A 108 12.76 -9.75 -8.06
N LEU A 109 11.67 -8.99 -7.93
CA LEU A 109 11.44 -8.14 -6.75
C LEU A 109 10.90 -8.99 -5.60
N ARG A 110 11.54 -9.01 -4.42
CA ARG A 110 11.03 -9.77 -3.25
C ARG A 110 9.82 -9.09 -2.61
N ASN A 111 9.17 -9.88 -1.74
CA ASN A 111 8.21 -9.40 -0.76
C ASN A 111 6.95 -8.82 -1.43
N ARG A 112 6.56 -9.44 -2.54
CA ARG A 112 5.37 -9.09 -3.29
C ARG A 112 4.24 -10.00 -2.83
N TYR A 113 3.18 -9.39 -2.34
CA TYR A 113 2.05 -10.10 -1.78
C TYR A 113 0.98 -10.25 -2.85
N SER A 114 0.61 -11.49 -3.14
CA SER A 114 -0.49 -11.83 -4.04
C SER A 114 -1.29 -12.99 -3.43
N GLU A 115 -2.62 -12.88 -3.45
CA GLU A 115 -3.55 -13.94 -3.03
C GLU A 115 -3.20 -14.65 -1.71
N GLY A 116 -2.80 -13.89 -0.67
CA GLY A 116 -2.50 -14.49 0.63
C GLY A 116 -1.05 -14.92 0.83
N LYS A 117 -0.21 -14.89 -0.20
CA LYS A 117 1.17 -15.41 -0.17
C LYS A 117 2.19 -14.35 -0.57
N TYR A 118 3.35 -14.41 0.07
CA TYR A 118 4.52 -13.64 -0.37
C TYR A 118 5.24 -14.39 -1.48
N GLY A 119 5.64 -13.66 -2.51
CA GLY A 119 6.38 -14.15 -3.66
C GLY A 119 7.21 -13.05 -4.30
N PHE A 120 7.36 -13.12 -5.61
CA PHE A 120 8.23 -12.23 -6.37
C PHE A 120 7.49 -11.63 -7.57
N ASP A 121 7.83 -10.41 -7.96
CA ASP A 121 7.42 -9.89 -9.27
C ASP A 121 8.58 -10.03 -10.26
N LEU A 122 8.29 -10.53 -11.46
CA LEU A 122 9.28 -10.75 -12.50
C LEU A 122 9.34 -9.56 -13.47
N LEU A 123 10.42 -8.80 -13.40
CA LEU A 123 10.75 -7.76 -14.36
C LEU A 123 11.71 -8.29 -15.41
N THR A 124 11.38 -8.15 -16.69
CA THR A 124 12.23 -8.55 -17.81
C THR A 124 12.48 -7.34 -18.70
N LEU A 125 13.71 -7.19 -19.18
CA LEU A 125 14.05 -6.15 -20.14
C LEU A 125 13.41 -6.46 -21.50
N PHE A 126 12.86 -5.44 -22.15
CA PHE A 126 12.23 -5.54 -23.45
C PHE A 126 12.81 -4.50 -24.41
N HIS A 127 13.20 -4.94 -25.59
CA HIS A 127 13.72 -4.12 -26.67
C HIS A 127 12.63 -3.90 -27.72
N ASP A 128 12.20 -2.65 -27.88
CA ASP A 128 11.26 -2.24 -28.91
C ASP A 128 11.96 -2.16 -30.27
N GLN A 129 11.21 -2.41 -31.35
CA GLN A 129 11.62 -2.17 -32.74
C GLN A 129 12.13 -0.74 -32.99
N SER A 130 11.74 0.23 -32.18
CA SER A 130 12.23 1.62 -32.23
C SER A 130 13.63 1.81 -31.64
N GLY A 131 14.27 0.75 -31.14
CA GLY A 131 15.61 0.78 -30.51
C GLY A 131 15.63 1.26 -29.06
N LYS A 132 14.45 1.41 -28.45
CA LYS A 132 14.28 1.78 -27.03
C LYS A 132 14.15 0.53 -26.17
N SER A 133 14.57 0.63 -24.91
CA SER A 133 14.52 -0.49 -23.96
C SER A 133 13.73 -0.11 -22.72
N TYR A 134 12.88 -1.01 -22.27
CA TYR A 134 11.94 -0.81 -21.17
C TYR A 134 11.94 -1.99 -20.22
N TRP A 135 11.69 -1.74 -18.94
CA TRP A 135 11.38 -2.80 -17.99
C TRP A 135 9.91 -3.17 -18.11
N ILE A 136 9.64 -4.46 -18.27
CA ILE A 136 8.29 -5.02 -18.30
C ILE A 136 8.11 -5.86 -17.04
N ASP A 137 7.19 -5.46 -16.17
CA ASP A 137 6.70 -6.30 -15.07
C ASP A 137 5.75 -7.33 -15.67
N ARG A 138 6.18 -8.60 -15.68
CA ARG A 138 5.41 -9.71 -16.23
C ARG A 138 4.37 -10.21 -15.24
N GLY A 139 4.48 -9.85 -13.96
CA GLY A 139 3.56 -10.25 -12.91
C GLY A 139 4.20 -11.07 -11.80
N TRP A 140 3.34 -11.55 -10.91
CA TRP A 140 3.72 -12.24 -9.69
C TRP A 140 4.02 -13.72 -9.94
N ILE A 141 5.09 -14.22 -9.33
CA ILE A 141 5.48 -15.62 -9.33
C ILE A 141 5.57 -16.15 -7.90
N ALA A 142 5.08 -17.38 -7.72
CA ALA A 142 5.15 -18.07 -6.46
C ALA A 142 6.61 -18.34 -6.06
N PRO A 143 6.94 -18.26 -4.76
CA PRO A 143 8.27 -18.62 -4.29
C PRO A 143 8.54 -20.12 -4.52
N GLY A 144 9.82 -20.48 -4.61
CA GLY A 144 10.24 -21.88 -4.57
C GLY A 144 9.84 -22.59 -3.27
N ALA A 145 10.06 -23.91 -3.21
CA ALA A 145 9.71 -24.73 -2.04
C ALA A 145 10.40 -24.23 -0.75
N THR A 146 11.60 -23.65 -0.87
CA THR A 146 12.36 -23.04 0.23
C THR A 146 12.66 -21.58 -0.06
N ALA A 147 12.86 -20.75 0.98
CA ALA A 147 13.15 -19.31 0.84
C ALA A 147 14.42 -18.96 0.01
N THR A 148 15.33 -19.94 -0.12
CA THR A 148 16.58 -19.88 -0.89
C THR A 148 16.48 -20.46 -2.29
N ASP A 149 15.41 -21.21 -2.59
CA ASP A 149 15.23 -21.81 -3.91
C ASP A 149 14.74 -20.74 -4.89
N PRO A 150 15.40 -20.59 -6.05
CA PRO A 150 14.91 -19.67 -7.07
C PRO A 150 13.53 -20.15 -7.57
N PRO A 151 12.57 -19.24 -7.75
CA PRO A 151 11.28 -19.60 -8.30
C PRO A 151 11.44 -20.10 -9.74
N GLN A 152 10.52 -20.96 -10.19
CA GLN A 152 10.46 -21.35 -11.60
C GLN A 152 10.03 -20.14 -12.43
N LEU A 153 10.88 -19.73 -13.35
CA LEU A 153 10.59 -18.61 -14.23
C LEU A 153 9.72 -19.07 -15.41
N PRO A 154 8.68 -18.32 -15.78
CA PRO A 154 7.94 -18.54 -17.01
C PRO A 154 8.89 -18.42 -18.20
N ARG A 155 8.58 -19.13 -19.29
CA ARG A 155 9.42 -19.09 -20.49
C ARG A 155 9.50 -17.68 -21.04
N THR A 156 10.69 -17.30 -21.49
CA THR A 156 10.94 -16.03 -22.16
C THR A 156 11.53 -16.39 -23.51
N SER A 157 10.85 -16.03 -24.61
CA SER A 157 11.45 -16.20 -25.93
C SER A 157 12.15 -14.92 -26.36
N VAL A 158 13.13 -15.07 -27.25
CA VAL A 158 13.79 -13.98 -27.99
C VAL A 158 13.12 -13.71 -29.35
N THR A 159 11.87 -14.13 -29.54
CA THR A 159 11.13 -13.83 -30.79
C THR A 159 10.33 -12.55 -30.66
N THR A 160 10.16 -11.83 -31.78
CA THR A 160 9.33 -10.63 -31.84
C THR A 160 7.89 -10.91 -31.41
N VAL A 161 7.46 -10.25 -30.34
CA VAL A 161 6.10 -10.33 -29.79
C VAL A 161 5.48 -8.94 -29.68
N SER A 162 4.14 -8.89 -29.76
CA SER A 162 3.39 -7.68 -29.46
C SER A 162 2.89 -7.74 -28.02
N ILE A 163 3.12 -6.67 -27.27
CA ILE A 163 2.71 -6.55 -25.87
C ILE A 163 1.80 -5.34 -25.70
N VAL A 164 0.85 -5.49 -24.78
CA VAL A 164 0.08 -4.39 -24.20
C VAL A 164 0.39 -4.36 -22.72
N GLY A 165 0.84 -3.20 -22.24
CA GLY A 165 1.17 -2.99 -20.84
C GLY A 165 0.70 -1.64 -20.35
N ARG A 166 0.45 -1.52 -19.05
CA ARG A 166 0.08 -0.27 -18.42
C ARG A 166 1.33 0.51 -18.03
N LEU A 167 1.40 1.78 -18.43
CA LEU A 167 2.52 2.63 -18.03
C LEU A 167 2.45 2.95 -16.54
N ARG A 168 3.57 2.72 -15.87
CA ARG A 168 3.79 3.04 -14.46
C ARG A 168 5.10 3.83 -14.32
N LEU A 169 5.07 4.92 -13.56
CA LEU A 169 6.25 5.75 -13.34
C LEU A 169 7.26 5.04 -12.44
N GLU A 170 8.56 5.31 -12.63
CA GLU A 170 9.62 4.68 -11.84
C GLU A 170 9.51 4.96 -10.33
N ASN A 171 9.01 6.13 -9.91
CA ASN A 171 8.71 6.41 -8.50
C ASN A 171 7.68 5.44 -7.89
N SER A 172 6.96 4.69 -8.71
CA SER A 172 6.04 3.63 -8.30
C SER A 172 6.66 2.24 -8.28
N LEU A 173 7.90 2.07 -8.79
CA LEU A 173 8.68 0.86 -8.51
C LEU A 173 9.00 0.85 -7.00
N PRO A 174 8.58 -0.18 -6.27
CA PRO A 174 8.91 -0.28 -4.85
C PRO A 174 10.42 -0.44 -4.70
N GLN A 175 11.03 0.45 -3.92
CA GLN A 175 12.41 0.25 -3.51
C GLN A 175 12.47 -0.92 -2.53
N GLY A 176 13.17 -1.99 -2.88
CA GLY A 176 13.22 -3.22 -2.11
C GLY A 176 14.40 -4.11 -2.46
N SER A 177 14.54 -5.23 -1.74
CA SER A 177 15.51 -6.26 -2.09
C SER A 177 15.01 -7.07 -3.29
N PHE A 178 15.91 -7.41 -4.22
CA PHE A 178 15.58 -8.14 -5.45
C PHE A 178 16.64 -9.23 -5.73
N PHE A 179 16.37 -10.11 -6.69
CA PHE A 179 17.38 -10.96 -7.36
C PHE A 179 17.53 -10.50 -8.78
N ALA A 180 18.75 -10.22 -9.21
CA ALA A 180 19.04 -10.26 -10.64
C ALA A 180 19.29 -11.72 -11.01
N VAL A 181 18.57 -12.22 -12.02
CA VAL A 181 18.80 -13.54 -12.59
C VAL A 181 19.52 -13.33 -13.92
N SER A 182 20.77 -13.78 -14.01
CA SER A 182 21.50 -13.84 -15.28
C SER A 182 21.36 -15.24 -15.89
N ASN A 183 21.45 -15.32 -17.21
CA ASN A 183 21.33 -16.58 -17.96
C ASN A 183 22.46 -17.60 -17.65
N GLU A 184 23.51 -17.19 -16.92
CA GLU A 184 24.64 -18.06 -16.56
C GLU A 184 24.43 -18.91 -15.30
N GLY A 185 23.21 -19.01 -14.77
CA GLY A 185 22.92 -19.88 -13.62
C GLY A 185 23.68 -19.51 -12.34
N SER A 186 24.33 -18.36 -12.31
CA SER A 186 25.08 -17.89 -11.16
C SER A 186 24.11 -17.32 -10.13
N LYS A 187 23.84 -18.13 -9.12
CA LYS A 187 23.15 -17.84 -7.86
C LYS A 187 23.82 -16.68 -7.09
N LYS A 188 23.87 -15.48 -7.63
CA LYS A 188 24.47 -14.32 -6.97
C LYS A 188 23.38 -13.35 -6.54
N LEU A 189 23.11 -13.36 -5.24
CA LEU A 189 22.15 -12.49 -4.59
C LEU A 189 22.73 -11.06 -4.60
N ILE A 190 22.32 -10.21 -5.53
CA ILE A 190 22.67 -8.79 -5.51
C ILE A 190 21.59 -8.08 -4.70
N SER A 191 21.92 -7.69 -3.47
CA SER A 191 20.94 -7.20 -2.49
C SER A 191 20.56 -5.73 -2.64
N LYS A 192 21.27 -4.95 -3.47
CA LYS A 192 21.00 -3.52 -3.69
C LYS A 192 21.41 -3.11 -5.10
N TRP A 193 20.44 -2.68 -5.88
CA TRP A 193 20.61 -2.16 -7.22
C TRP A 193 19.53 -1.10 -7.40
N ASN A 194 19.99 0.12 -7.63
CA ASN A 194 19.14 1.17 -8.16
C ASN A 194 19.03 0.88 -9.66
N ALA A 195 17.83 0.85 -10.22
CA ALA A 195 17.66 0.51 -11.63
C ALA A 195 18.34 1.47 -12.64
N GLN A 196 18.86 2.56 -12.10
CA GLN A 196 19.58 3.60 -12.80
C GLN A 196 21.09 3.62 -12.52
N SER A 197 21.59 3.05 -11.41
CA SER A 197 22.93 3.42 -10.93
C SER A 197 24.06 2.51 -11.37
N ASN A 198 23.77 1.31 -11.89
CA ASN A 198 24.78 0.32 -12.28
C ASN A 198 24.43 -0.48 -13.54
N THR A 199 23.45 -0.05 -14.33
CA THR A 199 23.14 -0.68 -15.62
C THR A 199 24.01 -0.07 -16.70
N THR A 200 24.82 -0.91 -17.33
CA THR A 200 25.37 -0.64 -18.68
C THR A 200 24.25 -0.49 -19.73
N VAL A 201 23.00 -0.84 -19.39
CA VAL A 201 21.82 -0.78 -20.26
C VAL A 201 21.04 0.52 -20.06
N LYS A 202 20.95 1.34 -21.11
CA LYS A 202 20.10 2.54 -21.14
C LYS A 202 18.64 2.14 -21.22
N THR A 203 17.86 2.46 -20.18
CA THR A 203 16.41 2.24 -20.13
C THR A 203 15.67 3.55 -19.85
N GLU A 204 14.38 3.56 -20.14
CA GLU A 204 13.52 4.73 -19.97
C GLU A 204 13.04 4.87 -18.51
N LYS A 205 12.60 6.07 -18.10
CA LYS A 205 12.25 6.41 -16.70
C LYS A 205 10.89 5.87 -16.22
N TYR A 206 10.39 4.82 -16.86
CA TYR A 206 9.12 4.19 -16.56
C TYR A 206 9.19 2.70 -16.90
N TYR A 207 8.26 1.93 -16.33
CA TYR A 207 8.10 0.51 -16.63
C TYR A 207 6.67 0.25 -17.11
N LEU A 208 6.48 -0.90 -17.77
CA LEU A 208 5.16 -1.35 -18.20
C LEU A 208 4.74 -2.54 -17.36
N ASP A 209 3.55 -2.47 -16.78
CA ASP A 209 2.86 -3.58 -16.12
C ASP A 209 2.12 -4.40 -17.19
N LEU A 210 2.59 -5.61 -17.47
CA LEU A 210 2.14 -6.42 -18.59
C LEU A 210 0.66 -6.81 -18.41
N ILE A 211 -0.16 -6.45 -19.39
CA ILE A 211 -1.58 -6.84 -19.43
C ILE A 211 -1.75 -8.06 -20.34
N SER A 212 -1.12 -8.04 -21.50
CA SER A 212 -1.21 -9.12 -22.47
C SER A 212 0.00 -9.14 -23.40
N VAL A 213 0.35 -10.34 -23.83
CA VAL A 213 1.38 -10.62 -24.84
C VAL A 213 0.76 -11.52 -25.91
N SER A 214 1.21 -11.37 -27.16
CA SER A 214 0.72 -12.16 -28.30
C SER A 214 0.95 -13.67 -28.13
N ASP A 215 1.98 -14.06 -27.36
CA ASP A 215 2.24 -15.44 -26.97
C ASP A 215 1.92 -15.64 -25.48
N ALA A 216 0.73 -16.20 -25.22
CA ALA A 216 0.22 -16.41 -23.87
C ALA A 216 1.12 -17.31 -22.99
N THR A 217 2.04 -18.10 -23.58
CA THR A 217 2.98 -18.92 -22.80
C THR A 217 4.02 -18.09 -22.05
N MET A 218 4.10 -16.79 -22.33
CA MET A 218 4.96 -15.82 -21.65
C MET A 218 4.25 -15.05 -20.53
N ASN A 219 2.97 -15.27 -20.29
CA ASN A 219 2.34 -14.80 -19.06
C ASN A 219 2.75 -15.72 -17.90
N PRO A 220 3.04 -15.18 -16.70
CA PRO A 220 3.25 -15.99 -15.50
C PRO A 220 1.96 -16.68 -15.04
#